data_AF-A0A656JZW4-F1
#
_entry.id   AF-A0A656JZW4-F1
#
_cell.length_a   1.000
_cell.length_b   1.000
_cell.length_c   1.000
_cell.angle_alpha   90.00
_cell.angle_beta   90.00
_cell.angle_gamma   90.00
#
_symmetry.space_group_name_H-M   'P 1'
#
loop_
_entity.id
_entity.type
_entity.pdbx_description
1 polymer ?
#
loop_
_entity_poly.entity_id
_entity_poly.type
_entity_poly.pdbx_seq_one_letter_code
_entity_poly.pdbx_strand_id
1 'polypeptide(L)'
;MTYNWDLIERLLHDVQNDGVSSDTTEFATLLDRGFVQSRPADEGDGSGFILTPRGASLLALIDSSIPGNDHPRQVLNDQEDALDPATFEKVSAKAQIA
;
A
#
# COMPACT_ATOMS: atom_id res chain seq x y z
N MET A 1 -8.77 10.01 9.09
CA MET A 1 -8.08 10.77 8.02
C MET A 1 -8.46 10.08 6.71
N THR A 2 -8.97 10.76 5.69
CA THR A 2 -9.38 10.08 4.44
C THR A 2 -8.18 10.02 3.50
N TYR A 3 -7.62 8.83 3.30
CA TYR A 3 -6.53 8.64 2.36
C TYR A 3 -7.05 8.59 0.92
N ASN A 4 -6.27 9.14 -0.02
CA ASN A 4 -6.61 9.05 -1.43
C ASN A 4 -6.19 7.68 -1.97
N TRP A 5 -7.10 6.71 -1.90
CA TRP A 5 -6.82 5.32 -2.30
C TRP A 5 -6.42 5.16 -3.77
N ASP A 6 -6.95 6.01 -4.66
CA ASP A 6 -6.56 6.04 -6.09
C ASP A 6 -5.10 6.49 -6.26
N LEU A 7 -4.69 7.50 -5.50
CA LEU A 7 -3.29 7.94 -5.46
C LEU A 7 -2.40 6.85 -4.87
N ILE A 8 -2.78 6.23 -3.75
CA ILE A 8 -2.01 5.15 -3.12
C ILE A 8 -1.85 3.95 -4.06
N GLU A 9 -2.93 3.52 -4.72
CA GLU A 9 -2.90 2.45 -5.73
C GLU A 9 -1.89 2.75 -6.83
N ARG A 10 -1.97 3.96 -7.39
CA ARG A 10 -1.04 4.41 -8.43
C ARG A 10 0.41 4.41 -7.96
N LEU A 11 0.67 4.95 -6.76
CA LEU A 11 2.01 4.99 -6.17
C LEU A 11 2.59 3.58 -5.98
N LEU A 12 1.77 2.65 -5.46
CA LEU A 12 2.21 1.27 -5.25
C LEU A 12 2.49 0.56 -6.58
N HIS A 13 1.69 0.79 -7.62
CA HIS A 13 1.96 0.29 -8.96
C HIS A 13 3.24 0.88 -9.57
N ASP A 14 3.44 2.19 -9.46
CA ASP A 14 4.62 2.89 -9.95
C ASP A 14 5.90 2.33 -9.27
N VAL A 15 5.86 2.08 -7.95
CA VAL A 15 6.96 1.43 -7.23
C VAL A 15 7.15 -0.03 -7.67
N GLN A 16 6.05 -0.77 -7.92
CA GLN A 16 6.13 -2.18 -8.32
C GLN A 16 6.70 -2.36 -9.73
N ASN A 17 6.28 -1.52 -10.68
CA ASN A 17 6.66 -1.63 -12.09
C ASN A 17 7.99 -0.94 -12.37
N ASP A 18 8.16 0.29 -11.89
CA ASP A 18 9.28 1.17 -12.26
C ASP A 18 10.18 1.54 -11.07
N GLY A 19 9.75 1.27 -9.83
CA GLY A 19 10.53 1.57 -8.62
C GLY A 19 10.67 3.06 -8.33
N VAL A 20 9.76 3.89 -8.84
CA VAL A 20 9.81 5.35 -8.72
C VAL A 20 9.19 5.85 -7.42
N SER A 21 9.78 6.89 -6.83
CA SER A 21 9.21 7.61 -5.70
C SER A 21 8.32 8.77 -6.14
N SER A 22 7.50 9.26 -5.21
CA SER A 22 6.75 10.51 -5.38
C SER A 22 6.87 11.42 -4.18
N ASP A 23 6.74 12.73 -4.39
CA ASP A 23 6.81 13.77 -3.34
C ASP A 23 5.50 13.95 -2.55
N THR A 24 4.57 13.01 -2.67
CA THR A 24 3.27 13.06 -1.97
C THR A 24 3.39 12.64 -0.51
N THR A 25 2.55 13.20 0.35
CA THR A 25 2.46 12.81 1.77
C THR A 25 2.12 11.32 1.94
N GLU A 26 1.31 10.76 1.04
CA GLU A 26 0.95 9.35 0.99
C GLU A 26 2.17 8.47 0.75
N PHE A 27 3.04 8.83 -0.22
CA PHE A 27 4.29 8.11 -0.45
C PHE A 27 5.20 8.13 0.78
N ALA A 28 5.37 9.31 1.40
CA ALA A 28 6.15 9.43 2.64
C ALA A 28 5.57 8.56 3.76
N THR A 29 4.25 8.47 3.87
CA THR A 29 3.56 7.60 4.84
C THR A 29 3.80 6.12 4.53
N LEU A 30 3.73 5.71 3.26
CA LEU A 30 3.99 4.32 2.85
C LEU A 30 5.43 3.91 3.18
N LEU A 31 6.40 4.82 3.02
CA LEU A 31 7.80 4.60 3.37
C LEU A 31 7.98 4.51 4.88
N ASP A 32 7.43 5.45 5.65
CA ASP A 32 7.51 5.49 7.12
C ASP A 32 6.87 4.25 7.77
N ARG A 33 5.71 3.82 7.25
CA ARG A 33 4.95 2.68 7.77
C ARG A 33 5.44 1.33 7.24
N GLY A 34 6.43 1.32 6.34
CA GLY A 34 7.08 0.11 5.83
C GLY A 34 6.27 -0.66 4.76
N PHE A 35 5.40 0.01 4.01
CA PHE A 35 4.78 -0.55 2.79
C PHE A 35 5.73 -0.47 1.60
N VAL A 36 6.57 0.54 1.56
CA VAL A 36 7.63 0.74 0.56
C VAL A 36 8.96 0.81 1.28
N GLN A 37 10.02 0.31 0.67
CA GLN A 37 11.39 0.48 1.17
C GLN A 37 12.34 0.82 0.03
N SER A 38 13.44 1.49 0.34
CA SER A 38 14.52 1.70 -0.62
C SER A 38 15.11 0.36 -1.05
N ARG A 39 15.44 0.24 -2.35
CA ARG A 39 16.07 -0.98 -2.88
C ARG A 39 17.42 -1.19 -2.19
N PRO A 40 17.70 -2.39 -1.67
CA PRO A 40 19.01 -2.67 -1.07
C PRO A 40 20.11 -2.50 -2.13
N ALA A 41 21.23 -1.87 -1.73
CA ALA A 41 22.39 -1.66 -2.62
C ALA A 41 23.09 -2.96 -3.07
N ASP A 42 22.74 -4.09 -2.45
CA ASP A 42 23.24 -5.42 -2.83
C ASP A 42 22.58 -5.93 -4.13
N GLU A 43 21.42 -5.38 -4.52
CA GLU A 43 20.72 -5.68 -5.77
C GLU A 43 20.62 -4.42 -6.65
N GLY A 44 21.67 -4.15 -7.43
CA GLY A 44 21.70 -3.09 -8.45
C GLY A 44 22.32 -1.76 -8.00
N ASP A 45 21.97 -0.65 -8.65
CA ASP A 45 22.52 0.69 -8.39
C ASP A 45 21.97 1.35 -7.10
N GLY A 46 21.09 0.67 -6.35
CA GLY A 46 20.41 1.24 -5.18
C GLY A 46 19.44 2.39 -5.48
N SER A 47 19.37 2.84 -6.74
CA SER A 47 18.50 3.89 -7.23
C SER A 47 17.09 3.35 -7.47
N GLY A 48 16.28 3.28 -6.42
CA GLY A 48 14.85 2.98 -6.53
C GLY A 48 14.21 2.49 -5.24
N PHE A 49 12.92 2.23 -5.33
CA PHE A 49 12.11 1.69 -4.25
C PHE A 49 11.54 0.34 -4.65
N ILE A 50 11.23 -0.49 -3.65
CA ILE A 50 10.58 -1.78 -3.83
C ILE A 50 9.40 -1.89 -2.85
N LEU A 51 8.36 -2.60 -3.29
CA LEU A 51 7.26 -2.95 -2.41
C LEU A 51 7.71 -3.98 -1.38
N THR A 52 7.36 -3.74 -0.12
CA THR A 52 7.47 -4.76 0.91
C THR A 52 6.32 -5.77 0.75
N PRO A 53 6.36 -6.94 1.43
CA PRO A 53 5.24 -7.87 1.46
C PRO A 53 3.93 -7.19 1.88
N ARG A 54 4.01 -6.22 2.82
CA ARG A 54 2.85 -5.45 3.28
C ARG A 54 2.34 -4.49 2.19
N GLY A 55 3.23 -3.80 1.48
CA GLY A 55 2.87 -2.95 0.34
C GLY A 55 2.19 -3.73 -0.78
N ALA A 56 2.71 -4.92 -1.11
CA ALA A 56 2.11 -5.81 -2.09
C ALA A 56 0.72 -6.31 -1.67
N SER A 57 0.53 -6.65 -0.39
CA SER A 57 -0.80 -7.01 0.15
C SER A 57 -1.78 -5.84 0.08
N LEU A 58 -1.35 -4.62 0.40
CA LEU A 58 -2.19 -3.43 0.30
C LEU A 58 -2.59 -3.18 -1.16
N LEU A 59 -1.64 -3.24 -2.09
CA LEU A 59 -1.90 -3.11 -3.53
C LEU A 59 -2.93 -4.15 -3.99
N ALA A 60 -2.71 -5.42 -3.67
CA ALA A 60 -3.64 -6.49 -4.01
C ALA A 60 -5.04 -6.28 -3.41
N LEU A 61 -5.14 -5.74 -2.19
CA LEU A 61 -6.43 -5.40 -1.59
C LEU A 61 -7.13 -4.25 -2.33
N ILE A 62 -6.41 -3.21 -2.72
CA ILE A 62 -7.00 -2.03 -3.40
C ILE A 62 -7.36 -2.35 -4.87
N ASP A 63 -6.53 -3.16 -5.53
CA ASP A 63 -6.69 -3.63 -6.93
C ASP A 63 -7.80 -4.67 -7.06
N SER A 64 -7.99 -5.53 -6.04
CA SER A 64 -9.04 -6.56 -5.99
C SER A 64 -10.41 -5.94 -5.70
N SER A 65 -10.87 -5.10 -6.61
CA SER A 65 -12.28 -4.70 -6.73
C SER A 65 -13.07 -5.88 -7.30
N ILE A 66 -13.28 -6.92 -6.49
CA ILE A 66 -14.17 -8.02 -6.83
C ILE A 66 -15.61 -7.47 -6.77
N PRO A 67 -16.37 -7.50 -7.88
CA PRO A 67 -17.75 -7.03 -7.85
C PRO A 67 -18.60 -7.91 -6.92
N GLY A 68 -19.14 -7.31 -5.84
CA GLY A 68 -20.10 -7.96 -4.94
C GLY A 68 -19.74 -8.02 -3.45
N ASN A 69 -18.53 -7.63 -3.05
CA ASN A 69 -18.13 -7.50 -1.64
C ASN A 69 -18.01 -6.02 -1.24
N ASP A 70 -18.18 -5.67 0.05
CA ASP A 70 -17.87 -4.34 0.56
C ASP A 70 -16.46 -3.96 0.08
N HIS A 71 -16.37 -2.90 -0.74
CA HIS A 71 -15.13 -2.58 -1.44
C HIS A 71 -13.99 -2.53 -0.40
N PRO A 72 -12.87 -3.25 -0.59
CA PRO A 72 -11.75 -3.26 0.36
C PRO A 72 -11.24 -1.84 0.67
N ARG A 73 -11.36 -0.91 -0.29
CA ARG A 73 -11.15 0.54 -0.09
C ARG A 73 -12.09 1.16 0.95
N GLN A 74 -13.36 0.75 0.99
CA GLN A 74 -14.35 1.21 1.97
C GLN A 74 -14.01 0.70 3.38
N VAL A 75 -13.62 -0.57 3.52
CA VAL A 75 -13.21 -1.13 4.82
C VAL A 75 -11.98 -0.40 5.37
N LEU A 76 -11.02 -0.11 4.49
CA LEU A 76 -9.86 0.73 4.83
C LEU A 76 -10.30 2.16 5.18
N ASN A 77 -11.20 2.76 4.40
CA ASN A 77 -11.69 4.12 4.64
C ASN A 77 -12.49 4.27 5.95
N ASP A 78 -13.13 3.19 6.43
CA ASP A 78 -13.82 3.13 7.72
C ASP A 78 -12.84 3.16 8.91
N GLN A 79 -11.56 2.82 8.67
CA GLN A 79 -10.55 2.89 9.73
C GLN A 79 -10.10 4.32 9.99
N GLU A 80 -9.76 4.61 11.26
CA GLU A 80 -9.22 5.91 11.65
C GLU A 80 -7.86 6.19 10.99
N ASP A 81 -6.99 5.15 10.95
CA ASP A 81 -5.70 5.12 10.26
C ASP A 81 -5.48 3.74 9.60
N ALA A 82 -5.87 3.63 8.33
CA ALA A 82 -5.79 2.40 7.56
C ALA A 82 -4.37 1.96 7.18
N LEU A 83 -3.42 2.91 7.18
CA LEU A 83 -2.01 2.67 6.90
C LEU A 83 -1.22 2.39 8.19
N ASP A 84 -1.87 2.36 9.35
CA ASP A 84 -1.20 1.94 10.57
C ASP A 84 -0.93 0.43 10.51
N PRO A 85 0.30 -0.03 10.79
CA PRO A 85 0.66 -1.44 10.80
C PRO A 85 -0.32 -2.31 11.58
N ALA A 86 -0.71 -1.88 12.79
CA ALA A 86 -1.54 -2.68 13.67
C ALA A 86 -3.01 -2.67 13.22
N THR A 87 -3.47 -1.57 12.61
CA THR A 87 -4.79 -1.49 11.99
C THR A 87 -4.86 -2.30 10.70
N PHE A 88 -3.89 -2.13 9.81
CA PHE A 88 -3.81 -2.81 8.51
C PHE A 88 -3.82 -4.33 8.66
N GLU A 89 -3.05 -4.89 9.59
CA GLU A 89 -3.04 -6.34 9.84
C GLU A 89 -4.42 -6.87 10.23
N LYS A 90 -5.19 -6.13 11.04
CA LYS A 90 -6.56 -6.50 11.43
C LYS A 90 -7.53 -6.45 10.25
N VAL A 91 -7.39 -5.44 9.40
CA VAL A 91 -8.25 -5.22 8.22
C VAL A 91 -7.93 -6.23 7.13
N SER A 92 -6.66 -6.41 6.81
CA SER A 92 -6.15 -7.38 5.84
C SER A 92 -6.58 -8.79 6.22
N ALA A 93 -6.45 -9.16 7.50
CA ALA A 93 -6.96 -10.42 8.00
C ALA A 93 -8.45 -10.58 7.70
N LYS A 94 -9.29 -9.59 8.05
CA LYS A 94 -10.74 -9.62 7.77
C LYS A 94 -11.08 -9.68 6.27
N ALA A 95 -10.31 -9.03 5.42
CA ALA A 95 -10.56 -8.98 3.99
C ALA A 95 -10.18 -10.30 3.27
N GLN A 96 -9.21 -11.06 3.79
CA GLN A 96 -8.79 -12.35 3.22
C GLN A 96 -9.71 -13.53 3.57
N ILE A 97 -10.51 -13.43 4.64
CA ILE A 97 -11.45 -14.49 5.09
C ILE A 97 -12.88 -14.33 4.55
N ALA A 98 -13.16 -13.30 3.74
CA ALA A 98 -14.49 -13.01 3.21
C ALA A 98 -14.76 -13.71 1.87
#